data_AF-A0A7H0M8C3-F1
#
_entry.id   AF-A0A7H0M8C3-F1
#
_cell.length_a   1.000
_cell.length_b   1.000
_cell.length_c   1.000
_cell.angle_alpha   90.00
_cell.angle_beta   90.00
_cell.angle_gamma   90.00
#
_symmetry.space_group_name_H-M   'P 1'
#
loop_
_entity.id
_entity.type
_entity.pdbx_description
1 polymer ?
#
loop_
_entity_poly.entity_id
_entity_poly.type
_entity_poly.pdbx_seq_one_letter_code
_entity_poly.pdbx_strand_id
1 'polypeptide(L)'
;MNAFIFNELCELKRNCDKYAIKSISIEVKYTGMVSRFYFSILLDDRSGDEIENDEVVIEISSNDGIHFHADLSDSSGYVYIDNENITDKKDISSFLEKAESQFTHVFQKLLK
;
A
#
# COMPACT_ATOMS: atom_id res chain seq x y z
N MET A 1 -12.84 5.31 10.51
CA MET A 1 -11.57 5.30 9.75
C MET A 1 -11.59 4.26 8.63
N ASN A 2 -11.94 3.01 8.93
CA ASN A 2 -11.94 1.87 8.02
C ASN A 2 -12.49 2.09 6.59
N ALA A 3 -13.70 2.64 6.45
CA ALA A 3 -14.27 2.91 5.14
C ALA A 3 -13.47 3.94 4.32
N PHE A 4 -12.85 4.91 5.00
CA PHE A 4 -11.96 5.88 4.38
C PHE A 4 -10.68 5.21 3.88
N ILE A 5 -10.01 4.40 4.73
CA ILE A 5 -8.81 3.64 4.35
C ILE A 5 -9.07 2.80 3.09
N PHE A 6 -10.16 2.04 3.06
CA PHE A 6 -10.51 1.23 1.91
C PHE A 6 -10.70 2.05 0.62
N ASN A 7 -11.34 3.23 0.72
CA ASN A 7 -11.54 4.11 -0.42
C ASN A 7 -10.22 4.69 -0.94
N GLU A 8 -9.32 5.12 -0.04
CA GLU A 8 -8.01 5.63 -0.42
C GLU A 8 -7.16 4.54 -1.09
N LEU A 9 -7.17 3.30 -0.59
CA LEU A 9 -6.49 2.18 -1.23
C LEU A 9 -7.08 1.87 -2.62
N CYS A 10 -8.40 1.98 -2.79
CA CYS A 10 -9.04 1.88 -4.09
C CYS A 10 -8.64 3.02 -5.03
N GLU A 11 -8.40 4.22 -4.53
CA GLU A 11 -7.88 5.35 -5.30
C GLU A 11 -6.43 5.14 -5.72
N LEU A 12 -5.58 4.73 -4.79
CA LEU A 12 -4.20 4.37 -5.08
C LEU A 12 -4.12 3.27 -6.17
N LYS A 13 -4.98 2.24 -6.08
CA LYS A 13 -5.14 1.21 -7.12
C LYS A 13 -5.44 1.79 -8.50
N ARG A 14 -6.27 2.84 -8.57
CA ARG A 14 -6.68 3.46 -9.84
C ARG A 14 -5.53 4.25 -10.48
N ASN A 15 -4.56 4.70 -9.69
CA ASN A 15 -3.45 5.52 -10.14
C ASN A 15 -2.24 4.69 -10.63
N CYS A 16 -2.14 3.41 -10.23
CA CYS A 16 -1.04 2.52 -10.59
C CYS A 16 -0.78 2.37 -12.11
N ASP A 17 0.49 2.28 -12.51
CA ASP A 17 0.90 2.03 -13.90
C ASP A 17 0.80 0.53 -14.23
N LYS A 18 -0.05 0.20 -15.20
CA LYS A 18 -0.34 -1.19 -15.59
C LYS A 18 0.81 -1.90 -16.29
N TYR A 19 1.82 -1.18 -16.80
CA TYR A 19 2.87 -1.81 -17.61
C TYR A 19 3.90 -2.59 -16.79
N ALA A 20 4.12 -2.24 -15.52
CA ALA A 20 5.07 -2.90 -14.62
C ALA A 20 4.39 -3.86 -13.63
N ILE A 21 3.06 -4.02 -13.71
CA ILE A 21 2.26 -4.69 -12.70
C ILE A 21 1.62 -5.96 -13.26
N LYS A 22 1.94 -7.09 -12.64
CA LYS A 22 1.33 -8.39 -12.92
C LYS A 22 -0.03 -8.53 -12.26
N SER A 23 -0.17 -8.10 -11.01
CA SER A 23 -1.47 -8.08 -10.31
C SER A 23 -1.50 -7.06 -9.18
N ILE A 24 -2.71 -6.58 -8.87
CA ILE A 24 -2.97 -5.75 -7.68
C ILE A 24 -4.14 -6.36 -6.91
N SER A 25 -3.99 -6.48 -5.60
CA SER A 25 -5.05 -6.95 -4.69
C SER A 25 -5.27 -5.96 -3.54
N ILE A 26 -6.50 -5.93 -3.05
CA ILE A 26 -6.85 -5.32 -1.76
C ILE A 26 -7.52 -6.41 -0.95
N GLU A 27 -6.92 -6.77 0.19
CA GLU A 27 -7.51 -7.69 1.15
C GLU A 27 -7.86 -6.93 2.43
N VAL A 28 -9.04 -7.20 2.98
CA VAL A 28 -9.49 -6.58 4.23
C VAL A 28 -9.93 -7.65 5.21
N LYS A 29 -9.33 -7.65 6.40
CA LYS A 29 -9.67 -8.55 7.51
C LYS A 29 -10.27 -7.75 8.66
N TYR A 30 -11.48 -8.13 9.06
CA TYR A 30 -12.14 -7.58 10.25
C TYR A 30 -12.42 -8.67 11.26
N THR A 31 -12.03 -8.45 12.52
CA THR A 31 -12.35 -9.34 13.63
C THR A 31 -12.62 -8.51 14.88
N GLY A 32 -13.90 -8.26 15.16
CA GLY A 32 -14.29 -7.35 16.23
C GLY A 32 -13.78 -5.94 15.97
N MET A 33 -12.94 -5.43 16.88
CA MET A 33 -12.29 -4.12 16.75
C MET A 33 -10.99 -4.16 15.95
N VAL A 34 -10.46 -5.35 15.66
CA VAL A 34 -9.25 -5.53 14.87
C VAL A 34 -9.59 -5.35 13.39
N SER A 35 -8.86 -4.48 12.71
CA SER A 35 -8.94 -4.28 11.26
C SER A 35 -7.55 -4.32 10.64
N ARG A 36 -7.40 -5.06 9.54
CA ARG A 36 -6.19 -5.02 8.70
C ARG A 36 -6.57 -4.83 7.25
N PHE A 37 -5.89 -3.93 6.58
CA PHE A 37 -6.00 -3.65 5.17
C PHE A 37 -4.66 -3.95 4.53
N TYR A 38 -4.67 -4.79 3.51
CA TYR A 38 -3.51 -5.11 2.69
C TYR A 38 -3.76 -4.59 1.29
N PHE A 39 -2.83 -3.82 0.77
CA PHE A 39 -2.77 -3.43 -0.62
C PHE A 39 -1.47 -3.96 -1.21
N SER A 40 -1.57 -4.98 -2.06
CA SER A 40 -0.40 -5.65 -2.63
C SER A 40 -0.30 -5.41 -4.12
N ILE A 41 0.90 -5.13 -4.59
CA ILE A 41 1.26 -5.01 -5.99
C ILE A 41 2.33 -6.05 -6.31
N LEU A 42 1.98 -7.01 -7.15
CA LEU A 42 2.93 -7.95 -7.74
C LEU A 42 3.47 -7.35 -9.05
N LEU A 43 4.78 -7.23 -9.15
CA LEU A 43 5.49 -6.65 -10.29
C LEU A 43 5.71 -7.70 -11.39
N ASP A 44 5.79 -7.27 -12.65
CA ASP A 44 6.12 -8.15 -13.79
C ASP A 44 7.64 -8.24 -13.99
N ASP A 45 8.21 -9.43 -13.83
CA ASP A 45 9.64 -9.78 -13.93
C ASP A 45 10.22 -9.64 -15.36
N ARG A 46 9.46 -9.05 -16.29
CA ARG A 46 9.83 -8.95 -17.71
C ARG A 46 10.65 -7.71 -18.06
N SER A 47 10.82 -6.77 -17.13
CA SER A 47 11.55 -5.53 -17.38
C SER A 47 13.08 -5.74 -17.44
N GLY A 48 13.60 -6.88 -17.00
CA GLY A 48 15.04 -7.17 -17.04
C GLY A 48 15.88 -6.30 -16.09
N ASP A 49 15.22 -5.46 -15.29
CA ASP A 49 15.81 -4.82 -14.13
C ASP A 49 15.74 -5.82 -12.98
N GLU A 50 16.88 -6.12 -12.37
CA GLU A 50 17.02 -6.94 -11.16
C GLU A 50 16.35 -6.24 -9.97
N ILE A 51 15.02 -6.11 -10.00
CA ILE A 51 14.26 -5.79 -8.81
C ILE A 51 14.20 -7.09 -8.02
N GLU A 52 15.02 -7.21 -6.97
CA GLU A 52 15.09 -8.39 -6.09
C GLU A 52 13.73 -8.75 -5.42
N ASN A 53 12.74 -7.88 -5.55
CA ASN A 53 11.44 -7.95 -4.91
C ASN A 53 10.31 -8.04 -5.93
N ASP A 54 9.58 -9.15 -5.92
CA ASP A 54 8.45 -9.40 -6.82
C ASP A 54 7.13 -8.76 -6.34
N GLU A 55 7.06 -8.36 -5.07
CA GLU A 55 5.85 -7.79 -4.46
C GLU A 55 6.17 -6.60 -3.55
N VAL A 56 5.30 -5.58 -3.60
CA VAL A 56 5.25 -4.46 -2.64
C VAL A 56 3.89 -4.48 -1.95
N VAL A 57 3.88 -4.31 -0.63
CA VAL A 57 2.69 -4.38 0.21
C VAL A 57 2.58 -3.13 1.07
N ILE A 58 1.39 -2.55 1.11
CA ILE A 58 0.98 -1.60 2.14
C ILE A 58 0.07 -2.33 3.12
N GLU A 59 0.48 -2.43 4.38
CA GLU A 59 -0.40 -2.85 5.49
C GLU A 59 -0.87 -1.60 6.24
N ILE A 60 -2.17 -1.52 6.52
CA ILE A 60 -2.74 -0.59 7.50
C ILE A 60 -3.52 -1.41 8.51
N SER A 61 -3.14 -1.36 9.77
CA SER A 61 -3.70 -2.21 10.82
C SER A 61 -4.16 -1.40 12.03
N SER A 62 -5.17 -1.92 12.74
CA SER A 62 -5.60 -1.42 14.03
C SER A 62 -6.08 -2.58 14.88
N ASN A 63 -5.76 -2.55 16.18
CA ASN A 63 -6.20 -3.54 17.15
C ASN A 63 -7.36 -3.06 18.03
N ASP A 64 -7.64 -1.74 18.05
CA ASP A 64 -8.64 -1.11 18.90
C ASP A 64 -9.67 -0.25 18.12
N GLY A 65 -9.50 -0.11 16.80
CA GLY A 65 -10.33 0.68 15.91
C GLY A 65 -10.12 2.20 16.01
N ILE A 66 -9.16 2.65 16.83
CA ILE A 66 -8.87 4.06 17.12
C ILE A 66 -7.47 4.43 16.63
N HIS A 67 -6.47 3.63 17.00
CA HIS A 67 -5.08 3.84 16.62
C HIS A 67 -4.73 2.90 15.49
N PHE A 68 -4.08 3.44 14.46
CA PHE A 68 -3.65 2.70 13.29
C PHE A 68 -2.13 2.72 13.20
N HIS A 69 -1.62 1.61 12.71
CA HIS A 69 -0.26 1.45 12.23
C HIS A 69 -0.33 1.28 10.71
N ALA A 70 0.67 1.82 10.00
CA ALA A 70 0.81 1.59 8.57
C ALA A 70 2.26 1.38 8.19
N ASP A 71 2.51 0.39 7.34
CA ASP A 71 3.82 0.12 6.76
C ASP A 71 3.77 -0.13 5.26
N LEU A 72 4.91 0.12 4.62
CA LEU A 72 5.21 -0.21 3.24
C LEU A 72 6.40 -1.16 3.24
N SER A 73 6.22 -2.37 2.73
CA SER A 73 7.21 -3.43 2.77
C SER A 73 7.26 -4.22 1.45
N ASP A 74 8.28 -5.07 1.29
CA ASP A 74 8.38 -6.01 0.17
C ASP A 74 8.25 -7.48 0.61
N SER A 75 8.26 -8.39 -0.37
CA SER A 75 8.21 -9.84 -0.15
C SER A 75 9.40 -10.41 0.62
N SER A 76 10.52 -9.69 0.77
CA SER A 76 11.64 -10.07 1.63
C SER A 76 11.44 -9.71 3.11
N GLY A 77 10.42 -8.89 3.40
CA GLY A 77 10.12 -8.36 4.73
C GLY A 77 10.90 -7.07 5.06
N TYR A 78 11.52 -6.43 4.07
CA TYR A 78 12.14 -5.13 4.27
C TYR A 78 11.08 -4.03 4.33
N VAL A 79 11.14 -3.18 5.37
CA VAL A 79 10.20 -2.09 5.59
C VAL A 79 10.80 -0.77 5.10
N TYR A 80 10.15 -0.14 4.13
CA TYR A 80 10.57 1.13 3.52
C TYR A 80 10.03 2.34 4.27
N ILE A 81 8.78 2.26 4.73
CA ILE A 81 8.09 3.33 5.45
C ILE A 81 7.31 2.67 6.57
N ASP A 82 7.37 3.27 7.75
CA ASP A 82 6.66 2.82 8.94
C ASP A 82 6.03 4.01 9.68
N ASN A 83 4.80 3.86 10.15
CA ASN A 83 4.09 4.86 10.93
C ASN A 83 3.18 4.20 11.98
N GLU A 84 3.63 4.18 13.23
CA GLU A 84 2.94 3.55 14.36
C GLU A 84 1.85 4.41 15.04
N ASN A 85 1.71 5.70 14.70
CA ASN A 85 0.88 6.64 15.46
C ASN A 85 -0.17 7.36 14.60
N ILE A 86 -0.97 6.61 13.84
CA ILE A 86 -2.02 7.18 13.01
C ILE A 86 -3.32 7.26 13.79
N THR A 87 -3.81 8.49 14.01
CA THR A 87 -5.06 8.73 14.76
C THR A 87 -6.13 9.43 13.93
N ASP A 88 -5.77 9.96 12.76
CA ASP A 88 -6.69 10.65 11.88
C ASP A 88 -6.54 10.27 10.40
N LYS A 89 -7.44 10.81 9.57
CA LYS A 89 -7.47 10.54 8.13
C LYS A 89 -6.32 11.19 7.38
N LYS A 90 -5.82 12.33 7.87
CA LYS A 90 -4.76 13.09 7.22
C LYS A 90 -3.45 12.32 7.29
N ASP A 91 -3.20 11.65 8.40
CA ASP A 91 -2.04 10.78 8.58
C ASP A 91 -2.06 9.60 7.60
N ILE A 92 -3.23 8.98 7.38
CA ILE A 92 -3.42 7.93 6.37
C ILE A 92 -3.12 8.45 4.96
N SER A 93 -3.74 9.56 4.53
CA SER A 93 -3.47 10.12 3.20
C SER A 93 -2.01 10.52 3.04
N SER A 94 -1.41 11.14 4.06
CA SER A 94 0.01 11.52 4.04
C SER A 94 0.93 10.31 3.94
N PHE A 95 0.58 9.20 4.59
CA PHE A 95 1.31 7.94 4.47
C PHE A 95 1.20 7.37 3.05
N LEU A 96 0.00 7.34 2.46
CA LEU A 96 -0.22 6.81 1.12
C LEU A 96 0.46 7.66 0.04
N GLU A 97 0.44 8.99 0.16
CA GLU A 97 1.18 9.91 -0.71
C GLU A 97 2.70 9.65 -0.64
N LYS A 98 3.24 9.41 0.57
CA LYS A 98 4.64 9.02 0.74
C LYS A 98 4.94 7.67 0.09
N ALA A 99 4.08 6.68 0.28
CA ALA A 99 4.23 5.37 -0.34
C ALA A 99 4.23 5.45 -1.87
N GLU A 100 3.33 6.25 -2.45
CA GLU A 100 3.27 6.53 -3.88
C GLU A 100 4.58 7.14 -4.39
N SER A 101 5.13 8.10 -3.65
CA SER A 101 6.39 8.78 -4.01
C SER A 101 7.63 7.89 -3.92
N GLN A 102 7.59 6.84 -3.10
CA GLN A 102 8.71 5.90 -2.92
C GLN A 102 8.87 4.99 -4.14
N PHE A 103 7.76 4.63 -4.78
CA PHE A 103 7.73 3.75 -5.96
C PHE A 103 7.06 4.44 -7.15
N THR A 104 7.57 5.61 -7.55
CA THR A 104 7.00 6.40 -8.66
C THR A 104 6.87 5.60 -9.96
N HIS A 105 7.78 4.67 -10.24
CA HIS A 105 7.71 3.80 -11.42
C HIS A 105 6.59 2.74 -11.35
N VAL A 106 6.06 2.46 -10.16
CA VAL A 106 4.89 1.58 -9.94
C VAL A 106 3.60 2.40 -9.95
N PHE A 107 3.62 3.60 -9.36
CA PHE A 107 2.41 4.40 -9.14
C PHE A 107 2.17 5.54 -10.15
N GLN A 108 3.14 5.95 -10.95
CA GLN A 108 2.94 6.99 -11.97
C GLN A 108 2.75 6.38 -13.35
N LYS A 109 1.52 6.52 -13.86
CA LYS A 109 1.17 6.34 -15.26
C LYS A 109 2.16 7.13 -16.12
N LEU A 110 2.99 6.46 -16.92
CA LEU A 110 3.80 7.13 -17.94
C LEU A 110 2.86 7.93 -18.86
N LEU A 111 2.79 9.24 -18.65
CA LEU A 111 2.17 10.16 -19.60
C LEU A 111 3.02 10.09 -20.87
N LYS A 112 2.54 9.31 -21.85
CA LYS A 112 3.01 9.36 -23.23
C LYS A 112 2.32 10.50 -23.97
#